data_AF-A0A0B5AIT6-F1
#
_entry.id   AF-A0A0B5AIT6-F1
#
_cell.length_a   1.000
_cell.length_b   1.000
_cell.length_c   1.000
_cell.angle_alpha   90.00
_cell.angle_beta   90.00
_cell.angle_gamma   90.00
#
_symmetry.space_group_name_H-M   'P 1'
#
loop_
_entity.id
_entity.type
_entity.pdbx_description
1 polymer ?
#
loop_
_entity_poly.entity_id
_entity_poly.type
_entity_poly.pdbx_seq_one_letter_code
_entity_poly.pdbx_strand_id
1 'polypeptide(L)' 'MNFEQFAKEHFQGNLVSFIREALDFYQMKSHIEQEQEPHLYLDSIAEENMLTRLVEATGEYADIESAIEGRVTRNY' A
#
# COMPACT_ATOMS: atom_id res chain seq x y z
N MET A 1 -4.17 -17.22 1.77
CA MET A 1 -3.66 -16.36 0.68
C MET A 1 -2.33 -15.76 1.14
N ASN A 2 -1.26 -15.84 0.36
CA ASN A 2 0.01 -15.17 0.68
C ASN A 2 0.08 -13.80 -0.03
N PHE A 3 1.05 -12.95 0.35
CA PHE A 3 1.16 -11.58 -0.17
C PHE A 3 1.34 -11.54 -1.70
N GLU A 4 2.13 -12.46 -2.25
CA GLU A 4 2.40 -12.54 -3.68
C GLU A 4 1.15 -12.92 -4.50
N GLN A 5 0.33 -13.81 -3.96
CA GLN A 5 -0.93 -14.18 -4.60
C GLN A 5 -1.93 -13.04 -4.56
N PHE A 6 -2.06 -12.35 -3.41
CA PHE A 6 -2.90 -11.15 -3.30
C PHE A 6 -2.45 -10.09 -4.31
N ALA A 7 -1.16 -9.75 -4.34
CA ALA A 7 -0.62 -8.75 -5.26
C ALA A 7 -0.92 -9.10 -6.73
N LYS A 8 -0.72 -10.36 -7.15
CA LYS A 8 -0.99 -10.78 -8.53
C LYS A 8 -2.47 -10.78 -8.92
N GLU A 9 -3.36 -11.12 -7.98
CA GLU A 9 -4.80 -11.21 -8.25
C GLU A 9 -5.48 -9.83 -8.22
N HIS A 10 -5.00 -8.93 -7.36
CA HIS A 10 -5.64 -7.65 -7.09
C HIS A 10 -4.96 -6.45 -7.74
N PHE A 11 -3.66 -6.52 -8.07
CA PHE A 11 -3.00 -5.43 -8.75
C PHE A 11 -3.37 -5.40 -10.25
N GLN A 12 -4.23 -4.44 -10.61
CA GLN A 12 -4.71 -4.22 -11.98
C GLN A 12 -4.12 -2.96 -12.62
N GLY A 13 -2.90 -2.57 -12.23
CA GLY A 13 -2.23 -1.36 -12.71
C GLY A 13 -2.72 -0.05 -12.07
N ASN A 14 -3.62 -0.13 -11.08
CA ASN A 14 -4.07 1.03 -10.30
C ASN A 14 -3.59 0.92 -8.85
N LEU A 15 -2.47 1.58 -8.54
CA LEU A 15 -1.82 1.54 -7.23
C LEU A 15 -2.74 1.98 -6.08
N VAL A 16 -3.49 3.07 -6.25
CA VAL A 16 -4.33 3.61 -5.17
C VAL A 16 -5.47 2.67 -4.84
N SER A 17 -6.10 2.09 -5.86
CA SER A 17 -7.16 1.10 -5.66
C SER A 17 -6.61 -0.16 -4.99
N PHE A 18 -5.43 -0.61 -5.42
CA PHE A 18 -4.74 -1.75 -4.81
C PHE A 18 -4.41 -1.53 -3.33
N ILE A 19 -3.87 -0.36 -2.98
CA ILE A 19 -3.57 -0.02 -1.59
C ILE A 19 -4.86 0.06 -0.76
N ARG A 20 -5.92 0.70 -1.27
CA ARG A 20 -7.22 0.75 -0.57
C ARG A 20 -7.77 -0.65 -0.29
N GLU A 21 -7.69 -1.53 -1.28
CA GLU A 21 -8.15 -2.91 -1.14
C GLU A 21 -7.28 -3.70 -0.15
N ALA A 22 -5.96 -3.52 -0.17
CA ALA A 22 -5.06 -4.12 0.81
C ALA A 22 -5.37 -3.65 2.23
N LEU A 23 -5.56 -2.34 2.42
CA LEU A 23 -5.90 -1.76 3.72
C LEU A 23 -7.22 -2.35 4.27
N ASP A 24 -8.24 -2.47 3.44
CA ASP A 24 -9.55 -3.04 3.81
C ASP A 24 -9.45 -4.55 4.08
N PHE A 25 -8.83 -5.32 3.18
CA PHE A 25 -8.72 -6.78 3.28
C PHE A 25 -7.95 -7.23 4.53
N TYR A 26 -6.85 -6.54 4.84
CA TYR A 26 -6.04 -6.83 6.02
C TYR A 26 -6.50 -6.07 7.28
N GLN A 27 -7.61 -5.32 7.20
CA GLN A 27 -8.20 -4.55 8.29
C GLN A 27 -7.18 -3.62 8.98
N MET A 28 -6.37 -2.95 8.18
CA MET A 28 -5.38 -1.99 8.64
C MET A 28 -6.04 -0.69 9.12
N LYS A 29 -5.39 0.02 10.03
CA LYS A 29 -5.80 1.36 10.47
C LYS A 29 -5.25 2.47 9.58
N SER A 30 -4.17 2.18 8.86
CA SER A 30 -3.64 3.07 7.83
C SER A 30 -4.69 3.42 6.77
N HIS A 31 -4.56 4.58 6.16
CA HIS A 31 -5.48 5.06 5.11
C HIS A 31 -4.75 5.83 4.03
N ILE A 32 -5.36 5.91 2.84
CA ILE A 32 -4.82 6.64 1.69
C ILE A 32 -5.85 7.65 1.18
N GLU A 33 -5.45 8.91 1.16
CA GLU A 33 -6.22 10.01 0.61
C GLU A 33 -5.80 10.29 -0.83
N GLN A 34 -6.73 10.74 -1.66
CA GLN A 34 -6.47 11.04 -3.07
C GLN A 34 -7.34 12.22 -3.50
N GLU A 35 -6.99 13.43 -3.04
CA GLU A 35 -7.64 14.65 -3.51
C GLU A 35 -7.06 15.12 -4.86
N GLN A 36 -5.74 15.05 -5.03
CA GLN A 36 -5.03 15.36 -6.28
C GLN A 36 -3.93 14.33 -6.53
N GLU A 37 -3.08 14.15 -5.53
CA GLU A 37 -2.04 13.13 -5.50
C GLU A 37 -2.33 12.16 -4.33
N PRO A 38 -1.97 10.87 -4.46
CA PRO A 38 -2.14 9.93 -3.38
C PRO A 38 -1.21 10.25 -2.22
N HIS A 39 -1.77 10.30 -1.00
CA HIS A 39 -1.02 10.48 0.24
C HIS A 39 -1.39 9.36 1.22
N LEU A 40 -0.38 8.64 1.71
CA LEU A 40 -0.54 7.48 2.58
C LEU A 40 -0.26 7.86 4.03
N TYR A 41 -1.17 7.50 4.92
CA TYR A 41 -1.05 7.71 6.37
C TYR A 41 -0.93 6.36 7.06
N LEU A 42 0.23 6.10 7.66
CA LEU A 42 0.61 4.85 8.29
C LEU A 42 0.38 4.90 9.80
N ASP A 43 -0.40 3.96 10.33
CA ASP A 43 -0.73 3.86 11.77
C ASP A 43 0.30 3.01 12.55
N SER A 44 1.07 2.16 11.87
CA SER A 44 2.12 1.37 12.52
C SER A 44 3.23 0.90 11.57
N ILE A 45 4.40 0.61 12.14
CA ILE A 45 5.53 -0.03 11.43
C ILE A 45 5.13 -1.39 10.83
N ALA A 46 4.22 -2.12 11.49
CA ALA A 46 3.77 -3.42 10.99
C ALA A 46 2.98 -3.28 9.69
N GLU A 47 2.10 -2.27 9.60
CA GLU A 47 1.32 -1.98 8.40
C GLU A 47 2.22 -1.46 7.28
N GLU A 48 3.19 -0.60 7.58
CA GLU A 48 4.21 -0.15 6.61
C GLU A 48 4.94 -1.33 5.97
N ASN A 49 5.45 -2.24 6.80
CA ASN A 49 6.16 -3.43 6.31
C ASN A 49 5.26 -4.35 5.48
N MET A 50 3.97 -4.47 5.85
CA MET A 50 3.04 -5.29 5.08
C MET A 50 2.74 -4.65 3.71
N LEU A 51 2.47 -3.35 3.67
CA LEU A 51 2.22 -2.61 2.42
C LEU A 51 3.44 -2.61 1.50
N THR A 52 4.64 -2.40 2.05
CA THR A 52 5.90 -2.52 1.30
C THR A 52 6.01 -3.87 0.61
N ARG A 53 5.77 -4.97 1.33
CA ARG A 53 5.85 -6.32 0.75
C ARG A 53 4.79 -6.58 -0.31
N LEU A 54 3.58 -6.05 -0.14
CA LEU A 54 2.50 -6.17 -1.12
C LEU A 54 2.84 -5.41 -2.41
N VAL A 55 3.37 -4.20 -2.27
CA VAL A 55 3.78 -3.35 -3.38
C VAL A 55 4.99 -3.92 -4.09
N GLU A 56 6.02 -4.37 -3.37
CA GLU A 56 7.18 -5.09 -3.94
C GLU A 56 6.73 -6.31 -4.77
N ALA A 57 5.74 -7.05 -4.28
CA ALA A 57 5.23 -8.24 -4.97
C ALA A 57 4.51 -7.94 -6.29
N THR A 58 4.12 -6.69 -6.55
CA THR A 58 3.62 -6.26 -7.87
C THR A 58 4.72 -6.23 -8.92
N GLY A 59 5.98 -6.07 -8.50
CA GLY A 59 7.15 -5.93 -9.37
C GLY A 59 7.30 -4.55 -10.02
N GLU A 60 6.37 -3.61 -9.79
CA GLU A 60 6.45 -2.26 -10.36
C GLU A 60 7.24 -1.27 -9.51
N TYR A 61 7.28 -1.48 -8.19
CA TYR A 61 7.86 -0.53 -7.23
C TYR A 61 8.80 -1.24 -6.26
N ALA A 62 9.83 -0.52 -5.81
CA ALA A 62 10.82 -1.05 -4.87
C ALA A 62 10.29 -1.11 -3.44
N ASP A 63 9.42 -0.18 -3.03
CA ASP A 63 8.78 -0.12 -1.72
C ASP A 63 7.54 0.80 -1.74
N ILE A 64 6.83 0.89 -0.62
CA ILE A 64 5.63 1.73 -0.50
C ILE A 64 5.95 3.24 -0.61
N GLU A 65 7.15 3.66 -0.21
CA GLU A 65 7.56 5.06 -0.25
C GLU A 65 7.82 5.50 -1.70
N SER A 66 8.47 4.66 -2.49
CA SER A 66 8.70 4.84 -3.93
C SER A 66 7.38 4.83 -4.69
N ALA A 67 6.44 3.94 -4.33
CA ALA A 67 5.14 3.83 -4.98
C ALA A 67 4.29 5.09 -4.80
N ILE A 68 4.39 5.76 -3.65
CA ILE A 68 3.63 6.98 -3.32
C ILE A 68 4.47 8.26 -3.51
N GLU A 69 5.66 8.14 -4.12
CA GLU A 69 6.62 9.24 -4.37
C GLU A 69 6.96 10.04 -3.10
N GLY A 70 7.14 9.36 -1.97
CA GLY A 70 7.49 9.96 -0.68
C GLY A 70 6.33 10.65 0.04
N ARG A 71 5.11 10.65 -0.50
CA ARG A 71 3.90 11.22 0.14
C ARG A 71 3.34 10.28 1.22
N VAL A 72 4.17 10.01 2.23
CA VAL A 72 3.89 9.10 3.34
C VAL A 72 4.00 9.85 4.67
N THR A 73 2.97 9.74 5.52
CA THR A 73 2.96 10.24 6.90
C THR A 73 2.89 9.07 7.87
N ARG A 74 3.78 9.06 8.87
CA ARG A 74 3.86 8.01 9.90
C ARG A 74 3.33 8.57 11.22
N ASN A 75 2.28 7.96 11.78
CA ASN A 75 1.56 8.45 12.97
C ASN A 75 1.86 7.66 14.26
N TYR A 76 3.00 6.98 14.31
CA TYR A 76 3.44 6.16 15.45
C TYR A 76 4.75 6.64 16.08
#